data_AF-A0A2G9TU84-F1
#
_entry.id   AF-A0A2G9TU84-F1
#
_cell.length_a   1.000
_cell.length_b   1.000
_cell.length_c   1.000
_cell.angle_alpha   90.00
_cell.angle_beta   90.00
_cell.angle_gamma   90.00
#
_symmetry.space_group_name_H-M   'P 1'
#
loop_
_entity.id
_entity.type
_entity.pdbx_description
1 polymer ?
#
loop_
_entity_poly.entity_id
_entity_poly.type
_entity_poly.pdbx_seq_one_letter_code
_entity_poly.pdbx_strand_id
1 'polypeptide(L)'
;MVRKFGEDFWSRVLLRAGFEPGKENIVNHYYSDADTYILVDAVSVTASEAFNMLEMTREQVWEMYGGFLIEYTMEIGWDDLIRSMSPNLKGFLDNLDSLHYFIDHVVYKANLRGPSFRCEDNPDGSITLHYYTGRPGLYPIVKGVLKEAAKRVFEIDVALTITGPSCGMKERRNLLPASIYRVIVSHNVEEAVFLHQNNSTGTKRLDHLKKTKI
;
A
#
# COMPACT_ATOMS: atom_id res chain seq x y z
N MET A 1 -5.90 -14.38 -1.86
CA MET A 1 -7.04 -14.78 -1.00
C MET A 1 -7.05 -16.26 -0.67
N VAL A 2 -6.77 -17.15 -1.63
CA VAL A 2 -6.69 -18.62 -1.40
C VAL A 2 -5.88 -19.00 -0.16
N ARG A 3 -4.64 -18.51 -0.01
CA ARG A 3 -3.79 -18.81 1.17
C ARG A 3 -4.41 -18.42 2.52
N LYS A 4 -5.32 -17.44 2.54
CA LYS A 4 -5.92 -16.90 3.77
C LYS A 4 -7.31 -17.47 4.07
N PHE A 5 -8.11 -17.72 3.03
CA PHE A 5 -9.53 -18.07 3.17
C PHE A 5 -9.94 -19.36 2.45
N GLY A 6 -9.01 -20.01 1.74
CA GLY A 6 -9.24 -21.27 1.02
C GLY A 6 -9.85 -21.10 -0.37
N GLU A 7 -9.88 -22.20 -1.12
CA GLU A 7 -10.40 -22.28 -2.50
C GLU A 7 -11.91 -22.06 -2.58
N ASP A 8 -12.67 -22.55 -1.59
CA ASP A 8 -14.12 -22.37 -1.54
C ASP A 8 -14.49 -20.89 -1.42
N PHE A 9 -13.72 -20.12 -0.64
CA PHE A 9 -13.89 -18.67 -0.56
C PHE A 9 -13.59 -18.01 -1.89
N TRP A 10 -12.48 -18.40 -2.54
CA TRP A 10 -12.09 -17.84 -3.82
C TRP A 10 -13.14 -18.09 -4.91
N SER A 11 -13.69 -19.31 -4.97
CA SER A 11 -14.74 -19.68 -5.91
C SER A 11 -15.99 -18.79 -5.77
N ARG A 12 -16.39 -18.46 -4.52
CA ARG A 12 -17.50 -17.51 -4.27
C ARG A 12 -17.17 -16.10 -4.72
N VAL A 13 -15.93 -15.65 -4.52
CA VAL A 13 -15.46 -14.34 -4.98
C VAL A 13 -15.53 -14.26 -6.51
N LEU A 14 -15.04 -15.26 -7.23
CA LEU A 14 -15.08 -15.28 -8.70
C LEU A 14 -16.51 -15.25 -9.23
N LEU A 15 -17.39 -16.07 -8.65
CA LEU A 15 -18.81 -16.08 -9.00
C LEU A 15 -19.44 -14.69 -8.81
N ARG A 16 -19.16 -14.03 -7.68
CA ARG A 16 -19.66 -12.68 -7.39
C ARG A 16 -19.09 -11.62 -8.33
N ALA A 17 -17.80 -11.73 -8.66
CA ALA A 17 -17.11 -10.82 -9.55
C ALA A 17 -17.49 -11.03 -11.03
N GLY A 18 -18.21 -12.11 -11.35
CA GLY A 18 -18.58 -12.46 -12.73
C GLY A 18 -17.43 -13.08 -13.53
N PHE A 19 -16.43 -13.67 -12.86
CA PHE A 19 -15.28 -14.31 -13.51
C PHE A 19 -15.54 -15.82 -13.68
N GLU A 20 -15.17 -16.34 -14.83
CA GLU A 20 -15.09 -17.78 -15.04
C GLU A 20 -13.84 -18.34 -14.32
N PRO A 21 -13.97 -19.40 -13.51
CA PRO A 21 -12.83 -20.02 -12.84
C PRO A 21 -11.70 -20.41 -13.81
N GLY A 22 -10.47 -20.03 -13.48
CA GLY A 22 -9.27 -20.29 -14.27
C GLY A 22 -8.96 -19.23 -15.33
N LYS A 23 -9.79 -18.19 -15.48
CA LYS A 23 -9.54 -17.07 -16.41
C LYS A 23 -9.08 -15.79 -15.70
N GLU A 24 -9.13 -15.76 -14.37
CA GLU A 24 -8.84 -14.58 -13.55
C GLU A 24 -7.35 -14.26 -13.39
N ASN A 25 -6.46 -15.22 -13.68
CA ASN A 25 -5.02 -15.10 -13.40
C ASN A 25 -4.12 -15.74 -14.48
N ILE A 26 -4.38 -15.41 -15.74
CA ILE A 26 -3.55 -15.83 -16.87
C ILE A 26 -2.24 -15.04 -16.86
N VAL A 27 -1.12 -15.76 -16.80
CA VAL A 27 0.23 -15.17 -16.82
C VAL A 27 0.46 -14.40 -18.12
N ASN A 28 1.13 -13.24 -18.03
CA ASN A 28 1.38 -12.32 -19.15
C ASN A 28 0.13 -11.79 -19.86
N HIS A 29 -1.02 -11.82 -19.18
CA HIS A 29 -2.23 -11.18 -19.66
C HIS A 29 -2.42 -9.81 -19.01
N TYR A 30 -2.80 -8.80 -19.81
CA TYR A 30 -3.12 -7.49 -19.31
C TYR A 30 -4.61 -7.40 -18.99
N TYR A 31 -4.95 -7.28 -17.71
CA TYR A 31 -6.31 -7.09 -17.24
C TYR A 31 -6.63 -5.59 -17.10
N SER A 32 -7.90 -5.23 -17.25
CA SER A 32 -8.30 -3.84 -17.01
C SER A 32 -8.24 -3.52 -15.52
N ASP A 33 -8.02 -2.25 -15.16
CA ASP A 33 -8.12 -1.84 -13.76
C ASP A 33 -9.53 -2.09 -13.19
N ALA A 34 -10.57 -1.99 -14.04
CA ALA A 34 -11.96 -2.25 -13.65
C ALA A 34 -12.15 -3.69 -13.16
N ASP A 35 -11.58 -4.66 -13.86
CA ASP A 35 -11.62 -6.08 -13.48
C ASP A 35 -11.00 -6.29 -12.08
N THR A 36 -9.87 -5.63 -11.82
CA THR A 36 -9.19 -5.73 -10.51
C THR A 36 -10.02 -5.07 -9.41
N TYR A 37 -10.66 -3.92 -9.68
CA TYR A 37 -11.54 -3.26 -8.72
C TYR A 37 -12.78 -4.11 -8.39
N ILE A 38 -13.41 -4.72 -9.40
CA ILE A 38 -14.57 -5.62 -9.21
C ILE A 38 -14.17 -6.81 -8.35
N LEU A 39 -12.99 -7.39 -8.59
CA LEU A 39 -12.49 -8.52 -7.82
C LEU A 39 -12.27 -8.15 -6.34
N VAL A 40 -11.71 -6.98 -6.06
CA VAL A 40 -11.53 -6.48 -4.69
C VAL A 40 -12.86 -6.18 -4.00
N ASP A 41 -13.82 -5.61 -4.74
CA ASP A 41 -15.17 -5.40 -4.23
C ASP A 41 -15.84 -6.73 -3.85
N ALA A 42 -15.75 -7.74 -4.72
CA ALA A 42 -16.25 -9.07 -4.46
C ALA A 42 -15.58 -9.72 -3.23
N VAL A 43 -14.28 -9.54 -3.04
CA VAL A 43 -13.57 -10.02 -1.84
C VAL A 43 -14.11 -9.33 -0.58
N SER A 44 -14.23 -8.00 -0.59
CA SER A 44 -14.70 -7.21 0.54
C SER A 44 -16.10 -7.66 1.00
N VAL A 45 -17.05 -7.80 0.06
CA VAL A 45 -18.40 -8.26 0.36
C VAL A 45 -18.39 -9.72 0.84
N THR A 46 -17.68 -10.61 0.14
CA THR A 46 -17.66 -12.05 0.50
C THR A 46 -17.04 -12.30 1.87
N ALA A 47 -15.99 -11.56 2.22
CA ALA A 47 -15.37 -11.67 3.54
C ALA A 47 -16.30 -11.15 4.64
N SER A 48 -16.98 -10.03 4.41
CA SER A 48 -17.94 -9.46 5.37
C SER A 48 -19.05 -10.46 5.71
N GLU A 49 -19.61 -11.11 4.69
CA GLU A 49 -20.66 -12.13 4.85
C GLU A 49 -20.14 -13.42 5.50
N ALA A 50 -19.02 -13.96 5.01
CA ALA A 50 -18.55 -15.28 5.43
C ALA A 50 -18.09 -15.34 6.89
N PHE A 51 -17.61 -14.23 7.44
CA PHE A 51 -17.04 -14.17 8.79
C PHE A 51 -17.93 -13.43 9.79
N ASN A 52 -19.15 -13.05 9.40
CA ASN A 52 -20.07 -12.25 10.21
C ASN A 52 -19.37 -11.04 10.86
N MET A 53 -18.44 -10.43 10.13
CA MET A 53 -17.63 -9.32 10.59
C MET A 53 -18.34 -8.00 10.29
N LEU A 54 -18.02 -6.97 11.08
CA LEU A 54 -18.27 -5.60 10.66
C LEU A 54 -17.52 -5.36 9.35
N GLU A 55 -18.24 -4.86 8.34
CA GLU A 55 -17.84 -4.65 6.94
C GLU A 55 -16.31 -4.60 6.72
N MET A 56 -15.77 -5.62 6.04
CA MET A 56 -14.39 -5.61 5.56
C MET A 56 -14.29 -4.61 4.42
N THR A 57 -13.57 -3.51 4.61
CA THR A 57 -13.51 -2.45 3.60
C THR A 57 -12.57 -2.79 2.45
N ARG A 58 -12.74 -2.13 1.29
CA ARG A 58 -11.84 -2.28 0.14
C ARG A 58 -10.41 -1.90 0.50
N GLU A 59 -10.23 -0.90 1.36
CA GLU A 59 -8.93 -0.46 1.84
C GLU A 59 -8.22 -1.55 2.63
N GLN A 60 -8.94 -2.30 3.46
CA GLN A 60 -8.36 -3.43 4.20
C GLN A 60 -7.95 -4.57 3.25
N VAL A 61 -8.74 -4.82 2.20
CA VAL A 61 -8.39 -5.80 1.16
C VAL A 61 -7.12 -5.37 0.42
N TRP A 62 -7.02 -4.10 0.03
CA TRP A 62 -5.84 -3.55 -0.63
C TRP A 62 -4.59 -3.53 0.26
N GLU A 63 -4.72 -3.17 1.54
CA GLU A 63 -3.61 -3.20 2.50
C GLU A 63 -3.11 -4.63 2.71
N MET A 64 -4.01 -5.59 2.85
CA MET A 64 -3.64 -7.00 2.94
C MET A 64 -2.98 -7.52 1.66
N TYR A 65 -3.47 -7.11 0.49
CA TYR A 65 -2.83 -7.43 -0.78
C TYR A 65 -1.41 -6.86 -0.85
N GLY A 66 -1.20 -5.60 -0.44
CA GLY A 66 0.12 -4.98 -0.42
C GLY A 66 1.13 -5.71 0.47
N GLY A 67 0.70 -6.16 1.66
CA GLY A 67 1.56 -6.97 2.53
C GLY A 67 1.88 -8.33 1.91
N PHE A 68 0.84 -9.01 1.40
CA PHE A 68 1.02 -10.29 0.70
C PHE A 68 1.93 -10.17 -0.53
N LEU A 69 1.91 -9.04 -1.23
CA LEU A 69 2.74 -8.81 -2.41
C LEU A 69 4.23 -8.90 -2.06
N ILE A 70 4.67 -8.30 -0.94
CA ILE A 70 6.07 -8.38 -0.49
C ILE A 70 6.41 -9.80 -0.08
N GLU A 71 5.59 -10.41 0.77
CA GLU A 71 5.78 -11.81 1.19
C GLU A 71 5.94 -12.74 0.00
N TYR A 72 4.98 -12.71 -0.92
CA TYR A 72 4.97 -13.56 -2.10
C TYR A 72 6.15 -13.30 -3.02
N THR A 73 6.48 -12.03 -3.28
CA THR A 73 7.59 -11.67 -4.18
C THR A 73 8.93 -12.19 -3.65
N MET A 74 9.16 -12.07 -2.34
CA MET A 74 10.36 -12.62 -1.69
C MET A 74 10.39 -14.15 -1.77
N GLU A 75 9.26 -14.84 -1.52
CA GLU A 75 9.16 -16.31 -1.60
C GLU A 75 9.45 -16.87 -3.00
N ILE A 76 9.08 -16.14 -4.06
CA ILE A 76 9.30 -16.60 -5.45
C ILE A 76 10.69 -16.25 -6.00
N GLY A 77 11.63 -15.86 -5.13
CA GLY A 77 13.05 -15.73 -5.48
C GLY A 77 13.54 -14.29 -5.71
N TRP A 78 12.75 -13.28 -5.36
CA TRP A 78 13.17 -11.87 -5.46
C TRP A 78 13.68 -11.29 -4.13
N ASP A 79 13.86 -12.14 -3.10
CA ASP A 79 14.31 -11.74 -1.77
C ASP A 79 15.63 -10.95 -1.80
N ASP A 80 16.66 -11.51 -2.45
CA ASP A 80 17.97 -10.87 -2.57
C ASP A 80 17.88 -9.50 -3.27
N LEU A 81 17.06 -9.38 -4.32
CA LEU A 81 16.87 -8.10 -5.00
C LEU A 81 16.25 -7.08 -4.05
N ILE A 82 15.14 -7.44 -3.39
CA ILE A 82 14.42 -6.57 -2.46
C ILE A 82 15.34 -6.10 -1.34
N ARG A 83 16.14 -7.01 -0.74
CA ARG A 83 17.09 -6.67 0.33
C ARG A 83 18.27 -5.81 -0.17
N SER A 84 18.68 -5.99 -1.42
CA SER A 84 19.79 -5.23 -2.00
C SER A 84 19.43 -3.79 -2.39
N MET A 85 18.13 -3.43 -2.45
CA MET A 85 17.70 -2.10 -2.88
C MET A 85 18.28 -0.98 -2.03
N SER A 86 18.40 -1.17 -0.71
CA SER A 86 18.92 -0.16 0.22
C SER A 86 19.17 -0.77 1.60
N PRO A 87 20.16 -0.26 2.37
CA PRO A 87 20.38 -0.67 3.77
C PRO A 87 19.37 -0.05 4.75
N ASN A 88 18.53 0.90 4.31
CA ASN A 88 17.51 1.54 5.15
C ASN A 88 16.21 1.83 4.39
N LEU A 89 15.13 2.05 5.16
CA LEU A 89 13.78 2.22 4.63
C LEU A 89 13.65 3.43 3.68
N LYS A 90 14.28 4.57 3.99
CA LYS A 90 14.23 5.74 3.10
C LYS A 90 14.82 5.43 1.72
N GLY A 91 16.03 4.87 1.69
CA GLY A 91 16.65 4.51 0.43
C GLY A 91 15.89 3.41 -0.32
N PHE A 92 15.16 2.53 0.40
CA PHE A 92 14.28 1.56 -0.25
C PHE A 92 13.14 2.26 -0.99
N LEU A 93 12.50 3.23 -0.33
CA LEU A 93 11.45 4.04 -0.92
C LEU A 93 11.94 4.85 -2.14
N ASP A 94 13.13 5.46 -2.03
CA ASP A 94 13.75 6.23 -3.13
C ASP A 94 14.04 5.35 -4.35
N ASN A 95 14.28 4.05 -4.14
CA ASN A 95 14.58 3.09 -5.21
C ASN A 95 13.34 2.42 -5.82
N LEU A 96 12.12 2.68 -5.33
CA LEU A 96 10.91 2.06 -5.86
C LEU A 96 10.66 2.44 -7.33
N ASP A 97 10.95 3.68 -7.73
CA ASP A 97 10.80 4.11 -9.13
C ASP A 97 11.76 3.32 -10.04
N SER A 98 13.01 3.15 -9.60
CA SER A 98 14.02 2.37 -10.32
C SER A 98 13.63 0.89 -10.43
N LEU A 99 13.08 0.30 -9.36
CA LEU A 99 12.57 -1.06 -9.38
C LEU A 99 11.43 -1.21 -10.40
N HIS A 100 10.45 -0.32 -10.38
CA HIS A 100 9.34 -0.37 -11.33
C HIS A 100 9.82 -0.17 -12.77
N TYR A 101 10.79 0.72 -13.00
CA TYR A 101 11.42 0.90 -14.30
C TYR A 101 12.09 -0.39 -14.79
N PHE A 102 12.87 -1.06 -13.92
CA PHE A 102 13.51 -2.33 -14.23
C PHE A 102 12.49 -3.43 -14.57
N ILE A 103 11.45 -3.58 -13.76
CA ILE A 103 10.37 -4.55 -13.99
C ILE A 103 9.68 -4.30 -15.35
N ASP A 104 9.35 -3.04 -15.62
CA ASP A 104 8.66 -2.69 -16.87
C ASP A 104 9.57 -2.85 -18.10
N HIS A 105 10.76 -2.26 -18.09
CA HIS A 105 11.57 -2.11 -19.30
C HIS A 105 12.53 -3.29 -19.53
N VAL A 106 12.92 -4.01 -18.48
CA VAL A 106 13.89 -5.11 -18.59
C VAL A 106 13.21 -6.47 -18.51
N VAL A 107 12.32 -6.66 -17.52
CA VAL A 107 11.73 -7.97 -17.22
C VAL A 107 10.56 -8.28 -18.14
N TYR A 108 9.54 -7.41 -18.18
CA TYR A 108 8.30 -7.69 -18.91
C TYR A 108 8.19 -7.00 -20.27
N LYS A 109 8.87 -5.87 -20.48
CA LYS A 109 8.79 -5.04 -21.70
C LYS A 109 7.33 -4.72 -22.07
N ALA A 110 6.54 -4.33 -21.07
CA ALA A 110 5.08 -4.31 -21.15
C ALA A 110 4.47 -2.89 -21.15
N ASN A 111 5.28 -1.83 -21.11
CA ASN A 111 4.84 -0.43 -21.00
C ASN A 111 3.86 -0.24 -19.83
N LEU A 112 4.22 -0.79 -18.67
CA LEU A 112 3.42 -0.77 -17.46
C LEU A 112 3.19 0.66 -16.98
N ARG A 113 1.96 0.97 -16.59
CA ARG A 113 1.61 2.23 -15.93
C ARG A 113 2.00 2.19 -14.45
N GLY A 114 3.30 2.28 -14.19
CA GLY A 114 3.88 2.25 -12.84
C GLY A 114 3.48 3.44 -11.97
N PRO A 115 3.48 3.29 -10.64
CA PRO A 115 3.45 4.40 -9.70
C PRO A 115 4.79 5.16 -9.66
N SER A 116 4.81 6.32 -9.01
CA SER A 116 6.04 7.04 -8.66
C SER A 116 6.03 7.48 -7.20
N PHE A 117 7.21 7.55 -6.59
CA PHE A 117 7.43 7.78 -5.17
C PHE A 117 8.47 8.86 -4.93
N ARG A 118 8.22 9.80 -4.01
CA ARG A 118 9.21 10.79 -3.55
C ARG A 118 9.23 10.83 -2.03
N CYS A 119 10.41 10.87 -1.43
CA CYS A 119 10.57 10.88 0.02
C CYS A 119 11.26 12.15 0.51
N GLU A 120 10.78 12.64 1.65
CA GLU A 120 11.37 13.75 2.39
C GLU A 120 11.57 13.32 3.85
N ASP A 121 12.77 13.54 4.39
CA ASP A 121 13.02 13.37 5.82
C ASP A 121 12.49 14.59 6.58
N ASN A 122 11.76 14.35 7.67
CA ASN A 122 11.28 15.41 8.54
C ASN A 122 12.26 15.59 9.74
N PRO A 123 12.37 16.81 10.30
CA PRO A 123 13.24 17.07 11.46
C PRO A 123 12.92 16.26 12.72
N ASP A 124 11.70 15.71 12.83
CA ASP A 124 11.25 14.84 13.94
C ASP A 124 11.66 13.37 13.75
N GLY A 125 12.39 13.04 12.69
CA GLY A 125 12.83 11.68 12.37
C GLY A 125 11.79 10.85 11.62
N SER A 126 10.61 11.41 11.31
CA SER A 126 9.64 10.75 10.44
C SER A 126 9.97 10.95 8.96
N ILE A 127 9.44 10.07 8.11
CA ILE A 127 9.56 10.20 6.65
C ILE A 127 8.21 10.64 6.10
N THR A 128 8.21 11.62 5.20
CA THR A 128 7.08 11.95 4.33
C THR A 128 7.26 11.23 3.00
N LEU A 129 6.41 10.24 2.70
CA LEU A 129 6.33 9.65 1.36
C LEU A 129 5.24 10.34 0.56
N HIS A 130 5.53 10.75 -0.67
CA HIS A 130 4.58 11.17 -1.68
C HIS A 130 4.38 10.05 -2.69
N TYR A 131 3.16 9.53 -2.77
CA TYR A 131 2.76 8.52 -3.74
C TYR A 131 2.04 9.18 -4.93
N TYR A 132 2.43 8.84 -6.16
CA TYR A 132 1.84 9.34 -7.39
C TYR A 132 1.34 8.17 -8.23
N THR A 133 0.07 8.21 -8.62
CA THR A 133 -0.53 7.16 -9.43
C THR A 133 -1.67 7.70 -10.29
N GLY A 134 -1.81 7.14 -11.49
CA GLY A 134 -3.00 7.33 -12.34
C GLY A 134 -4.15 6.39 -11.98
N ARG A 135 -3.98 5.54 -10.96
CA ARG A 135 -4.96 4.53 -10.52
C ARG A 135 -5.58 4.94 -9.17
N PRO A 136 -6.82 5.45 -9.15
CA PRO A 136 -7.43 5.96 -7.93
C PRO A 136 -7.70 4.84 -6.91
N GLY A 137 -7.59 5.15 -5.62
CA GLY A 137 -7.96 4.21 -4.55
C GLY A 137 -6.91 3.14 -4.20
N LEU A 138 -5.77 3.10 -4.89
CA LEU A 138 -4.73 2.07 -4.65
C LEU A 138 -3.73 2.39 -3.54
N TYR A 139 -3.86 3.52 -2.85
CA TYR A 139 -2.96 3.89 -1.75
C TYR A 139 -2.83 2.87 -0.61
N PRO A 140 -3.87 2.07 -0.25
CA PRO A 140 -3.72 1.12 0.85
C PRO A 140 -2.73 -0.01 0.50
N ILE A 141 -2.53 -0.30 -0.80
CA ILE A 141 -1.48 -1.23 -1.25
C ILE A 141 -0.12 -0.74 -0.74
N VAL A 142 0.18 0.55 -0.91
CA VAL A 142 1.44 1.15 -0.43
C VAL A 142 1.57 0.94 1.08
N LYS A 143 0.47 1.14 1.84
CA LYS A 143 0.48 0.92 3.28
C LYS A 143 0.86 -0.52 3.66
N GLY A 144 0.28 -1.50 2.96
CA GLY A 144 0.60 -2.92 3.15
C GLY A 144 2.05 -3.26 2.80
N VAL A 145 2.50 -2.80 1.63
CA VAL A 145 3.88 -2.98 1.14
C VAL A 145 4.89 -2.46 2.15
N LEU A 146 4.68 -1.25 2.67
CA LEU A 146 5.64 -0.63 3.59
C LEU A 146 5.70 -1.31 4.94
N LYS A 147 4.55 -1.72 5.50
CA LYS A 147 4.53 -2.48 6.75
C LYS A 147 5.28 -3.80 6.61
N GLU A 148 5.04 -4.52 5.52
CA GLU A 148 5.66 -5.83 5.34
C GLU A 148 7.14 -5.72 4.99
N ALA A 149 7.54 -4.77 4.14
CA ALA A 149 8.94 -4.52 3.81
C ALA A 149 9.74 -4.04 5.04
N ALA A 150 9.20 -3.10 5.81
CA ALA A 150 9.77 -2.65 7.08
C ALA A 150 10.06 -3.82 8.02
N LYS A 151 9.08 -4.71 8.20
CA LYS A 151 9.20 -5.86 9.07
C LYS A 151 10.20 -6.91 8.56
N ARG A 152 10.14 -7.30 7.28
CA ARG A 152 10.92 -8.42 6.73
C ARG A 152 12.33 -8.06 6.29
N VAL A 153 12.52 -6.83 5.81
CA VAL A 153 13.78 -6.38 5.22
C VAL A 153 14.62 -5.63 6.26
N PHE A 154 13.96 -4.80 7.07
CA PHE A 154 14.63 -3.89 8.00
C PHE A 154 14.44 -4.24 9.47
N GLU A 155 13.61 -5.24 9.79
CA GLU A 155 13.30 -5.69 11.16
C GLU A 155 12.79 -4.55 12.07
N ILE A 156 12.02 -3.63 11.49
CA ILE A 156 11.40 -2.49 12.20
C ILE A 156 9.89 -2.50 12.06
N ASP A 157 9.21 -1.98 13.09
CA ASP A 157 7.79 -1.64 13.03
C ASP A 157 7.62 -0.21 12.52
N VAL A 158 6.61 -0.05 11.67
CA VAL A 158 6.25 1.25 11.11
C VAL A 158 4.75 1.49 11.29
N ALA A 159 4.43 2.70 11.69
CA ALA A 159 3.06 3.18 11.68
C ALA A 159 2.92 4.25 10.60
N LEU A 160 1.76 4.25 9.93
CA LEU A 160 1.50 5.00 8.71
C LEU A 160 0.23 5.82 8.89
N THR A 161 0.35 7.15 8.77
CA THR A 161 -0.79 8.08 8.76
C THR A 161 -0.87 8.79 7.43
N ILE A 162 -2.07 8.85 6.86
CA ILE A 162 -2.36 9.55 5.61
C ILE A 162 -2.78 10.98 5.92
N THR A 163 -2.05 11.96 5.42
CA THR A 163 -2.33 13.38 5.71
C THR A 163 -2.65 14.23 4.47
N GLY A 164 -2.84 13.60 3.31
CA GLY A 164 -3.15 14.27 2.04
C GLY A 164 -4.54 13.92 1.51
N PRO A 165 -5.08 14.71 0.55
CA PRO A 165 -6.40 14.46 0.01
C PRO A 165 -6.46 13.09 -0.69
N SER A 166 -7.32 12.21 -0.19
CA SER A 166 -7.82 11.07 -0.97
C SER A 166 -8.48 11.64 -2.23
N CYS A 167 -7.99 11.30 -3.42
CA CYS A 167 -8.49 11.91 -4.65
C CYS A 167 -10.03 11.81 -4.76
N GLY A 168 -10.67 12.98 -4.67
CA GLY A 168 -12.08 13.25 -4.89
C GLY A 168 -12.39 14.73 -5.17
N MET A 169 -11.41 15.62 -5.27
CA MET A 169 -11.64 17.04 -5.60
C MET A 169 -10.60 17.54 -6.61
N LYS A 170 -11.10 17.98 -7.77
CA LYS A 170 -10.34 18.65 -8.82
C LYS A 170 -9.84 20.00 -8.30
N GLU A 171 -8.53 20.25 -8.31
CA GLU A 171 -8.07 21.64 -8.42
C GLU A 171 -6.79 21.81 -9.25
N ARG A 172 -6.73 23.01 -9.82
CA ARG A 172 -5.99 23.50 -10.98
C ARG A 172 -4.47 23.46 -10.82
N ARG A 173 -3.81 22.82 -11.79
CA ARG A 173 -2.65 23.28 -12.60
C ARG A 173 -1.87 22.06 -13.09
N ASN A 174 -1.99 21.72 -14.39
CA ASN A 174 -1.11 20.90 -15.27
C ASN A 174 -0.23 19.76 -14.72
N LEU A 175 -0.48 19.27 -13.52
CA LEU A 175 -0.04 17.99 -13.00
C LEU A 175 -1.32 17.18 -12.88
N LEU A 176 -1.39 16.05 -13.58
CA LEU A 176 -2.47 15.06 -13.45
C LEU A 176 -2.75 14.87 -11.95
N PRO A 177 -4.02 14.72 -11.51
CA PRO A 177 -4.38 14.71 -10.10
C PRO A 177 -3.66 13.56 -9.40
N ALA A 178 -2.48 13.88 -8.89
CA ALA A 178 -1.69 13.00 -8.08
C ALA A 178 -2.49 12.83 -6.80
N SER A 179 -2.90 11.61 -6.53
CA SER A 179 -3.41 11.29 -5.21
C SER A 179 -2.21 11.36 -4.27
N ILE A 180 -1.87 12.55 -3.76
CA ILE A 180 -0.72 12.75 -2.88
C ILE A 180 -1.12 12.24 -1.51
N TYR A 181 -0.67 11.04 -1.18
CA TYR A 181 -0.79 10.51 0.18
C TYR A 181 0.54 10.77 0.86
N ARG A 182 0.54 11.66 1.84
CA ARG A 182 1.65 11.79 2.78
C ARG A 182 1.52 10.66 3.79
N VAL A 183 2.47 9.73 3.75
CA VAL A 183 2.62 8.68 4.77
C VAL A 183 3.71 9.14 5.73
N ILE A 184 3.37 9.32 7.00
CA ILE A 184 4.35 9.52 8.09
C ILE A 184 4.77 8.15 8.60
N VAL A 185 6.05 7.82 8.50
CA VAL A 185 6.64 6.61 9.09
C VAL A 185 7.32 6.94 10.41
N SER A 186 6.99 6.21 11.48
CA SER A 186 7.67 6.31 12.78
C SER A 186 8.05 4.92 13.30
N HIS A 187 9.25 4.85 13.90
CA HIS A 187 9.77 3.68 14.62
C HIS A 187 9.21 3.56 16.04
N ASN A 188 8.50 4.60 16.52
CA ASN A 188 7.80 4.62 17.79
C ASN A 188 6.29 4.51 17.54
N VAL A 189 5.76 3.30 17.76
CA VAL A 189 4.36 2.95 17.47
C VAL A 189 3.39 3.79 18.31
N GLU A 190 3.70 4.10 19.57
CA GLU A 190 2.85 4.90 20.46
C GLU A 190 2.72 6.35 19.96
N GLU A 191 3.83 6.95 19.53
CA GLU A 191 3.86 8.30 18.98
C GLU A 191 3.10 8.40 17.65
N ALA A 192 3.19 7.38 16.81
CA ALA A 192 2.49 7.36 15.54
C ALA A 192 0.97 7.19 15.69
N VAL A 193 0.53 6.40 16.67
CA VAL A 193 -0.88 6.27 17.05
C VAL A 193 -1.41 7.61 17.57
N PHE A 194 -0.62 8.31 18.38
CA PHE A 194 -0.96 9.67 18.84
C PHE A 194 -1.07 10.67 17.67
N LEU A 195 -0.14 10.64 16.71
CA LEU A 195 -0.22 11.48 15.50
C LEU A 195 -1.42 11.13 14.61
N HIS A 196 -1.79 9.85 14.52
CA HIS A 196 -2.97 9.40 13.76
C HIS A 196 -4.26 9.98 14.36
N GLN A 197 -4.44 9.88 15.67
CA GLN A 197 -5.64 10.36 16.38
C GLN A 197 -5.76 11.89 16.32
N ASN A 198 -4.65 12.62 16.37
CA ASN A 198 -4.65 14.08 16.35
C ASN A 198 -4.71 14.70 14.95
N ASN A 199 -4.41 13.95 13.87
CA ASN A 199 -4.60 14.43 12.50
C ASN A 199 -6.04 14.26 11.98
N SER A 200 -6.84 13.36 12.57
CA SER A 200 -8.28 13.25 12.27
C SER A 200 -9.12 14.39 12.87
N THR A 201 -8.59 15.09 13.86
CA THR A 201 -9.18 16.29 14.46
C THR A 201 -8.27 17.46 14.16
N GLY A 202 -8.53 18.21 13.09
CA GLY A 202 -7.77 19.43 12.81
C GLY A 202 -7.59 20.24 14.11
N THR A 203 -6.33 20.59 14.42
CA THR A 203 -5.83 21.37 15.57
C THR A 203 -5.40 20.56 16.82
N LYS A 204 -4.08 20.44 17.07
CA LYS A 204 -3.32 21.26 18.04
C LYS A 204 -1.82 20.89 18.08
N ARG A 205 -0.97 21.91 18.17
CA ARG A 205 0.50 21.86 18.29
C ARG A 205 0.98 21.00 19.46
N LEU A 206 2.08 20.29 19.25
CA LEU A 206 2.92 19.67 20.28
C LEU A 206 3.62 20.75 21.12
N ASP A 207 3.04 21.12 22.26
CA ASP A 207 3.72 21.94 23.29
C ASP A 207 3.93 21.19 24.63
N HIS A 208 3.68 19.89 24.70
CA HIS A 208 3.76 19.13 25.96
C HIS A 208 4.58 17.84 25.85
N LEU A 209 5.88 17.95 25.56
CA LEU A 209 6.85 16.88 25.85
C LEU A 209 8.27 17.39 26.17
N LYS A 210 8.37 18.62 26.70
CA LYS A 210 9.58 19.11 27.38
C LYS A 210 9.24 19.55 28.79
N LYS A 211 9.02 18.61 29.71
CA LYS A 211 9.09 18.85 31.17
C LYS A 211 8.91 17.56 31.99
N THR A 212 9.84 16.61 31.89
CA THR A 212 10.21 15.79 33.07
C THR A 212 11.57 15.12 32.85
N LYS A 213 12.64 15.82 33.21
CA LYS A 213 13.84 15.22 33.80
C LYS A 213 14.15 16.08 35.03
N ILE A 214 13.91 15.52 36.20
CA ILE A 214 14.63 15.85 37.43
C ILE A 214 15.69 14.76 37.56
#